data_AF-A0A963IJY0-F1
#
_entry.id   AF-A0A963IJY0-F1
#
_cell.length_a   1.000
_cell.length_b   1.000
_cell.length_c   1.000
_cell.angle_alpha   90.00
_cell.angle_beta   90.00
_cell.angle_gamma   90.00
#
_symmetry.space_group_name_H-M   'P 1'
#
loop_
_entity.id
_entity.type
_entity.pdbx_description
1 polymer ?
#
loop_
_entity_poly.entity_id
_entity_poly.type
_entity_poly.pdbx_seq_one_letter_code
_entity_poly.pdbx_strand_id
1 'polypeptide(L)'
;MQIVPGSRCQIVSVHHRCFSYLLGRVVVVVKVNPEFNSVWAHDDKPMTYRTNKHGRRVVDHDPRCVQSLYSLEQLRLLPYGSLDSY
;
A
#
# COMPACT_ATOMS: atom_id res chain seq x y z
N MET A 1 4.19 -3.32 18.52
CA MET A 1 4.97 -3.15 17.28
C MET A 1 4.70 -1.75 16.75
N GLN A 2 5.73 -1.02 16.31
CA GLN A 2 5.60 0.35 15.81
C GLN A 2 5.56 0.34 14.28
N ILE A 3 4.70 1.17 13.67
CA ILE A 3 4.69 1.38 12.22
C ILE A 3 5.90 2.23 11.84
N VAL A 4 6.74 1.68 10.95
CA VAL A 4 7.96 2.30 10.42
C VAL A 4 8.00 2.14 8.90
N PRO A 5 8.82 2.91 8.15
CA PRO A 5 9.03 2.65 6.73
C PRO A 5 9.38 1.19 6.45
N GLY A 6 8.79 0.62 5.40
CA GLY A 6 8.85 -0.81 5.05
C GLY A 6 7.82 -1.69 5.75
N SER A 7 7.09 -1.19 6.74
CA SER A 7 6.02 -1.93 7.41
C SER A 7 4.88 -2.24 6.44
N ARG A 8 4.38 -3.48 6.47
CA ARG A 8 3.17 -3.89 5.76
C ARG A 8 1.96 -3.70 6.68
N CYS A 9 0.96 -2.96 6.21
CA CYS A 9 -0.24 -2.68 6.97
C CYS A 9 -1.48 -3.06 6.16
N GLN A 10 -2.48 -3.63 6.82
CA GLN A 10 -3.80 -3.84 6.25
C GLN A 10 -4.69 -2.62 6.51
N ILE A 11 -5.42 -2.19 5.49
CA ILE A 11 -6.44 -1.14 5.64
C ILE A 11 -7.66 -1.74 6.35
N VAL A 12 -7.99 -1.24 7.54
CA VAL A 12 -9.10 -1.75 8.37
C VAL A 12 -10.24 -0.75 8.52
N SER A 13 -10.03 0.51 8.15
CA SER A 13 -11.06 1.53 8.18
C SER A 13 -10.89 2.51 7.01
N VAL A 14 -12.02 3.06 6.55
CA VAL A 14 -12.05 4.07 5.50
C VAL A 14 -13.02 5.18 5.90
N HIS A 15 -12.69 6.41 5.54
CA HIS A 15 -13.52 7.58 5.90
C HIS A 15 -14.84 7.63 5.12
N HIS A 16 -14.84 7.23 3.84
CA HIS A 16 -16.03 7.24 2.98
C HIS A 16 -16.40 5.85 2.50
N ARG A 17 -17.72 5.58 2.43
CA ARG A 17 -18.27 4.29 1.99
C ARG A 17 -17.85 3.91 0.56
N CYS A 18 -17.65 4.88 -0.33
CA CYS A 18 -17.17 4.61 -1.69
C CYS A 18 -15.77 3.96 -1.72
N PHE A 19 -15.01 4.02 -0.62
CA PHE A 19 -13.69 3.39 -0.48
C PHE A 19 -13.75 2.03 0.22
N SER A 20 -14.93 1.47 0.49
CA SER A 20 -15.04 0.17 1.16
C SER A 20 -14.30 -0.96 0.43
N TYR A 21 -14.12 -0.84 -0.90
CA TYR A 21 -13.35 -1.78 -1.72
C TYR A 21 -11.84 -1.80 -1.41
N LEU A 22 -11.34 -0.83 -0.64
CA LEU A 22 -9.95 -0.77 -0.16
C LEU A 22 -9.75 -1.55 1.14
N LEU A 23 -10.81 -1.83 1.89
CA LEU A 23 -10.73 -2.58 3.14
C LEU A 23 -10.12 -3.96 2.88
N GLY A 24 -9.24 -4.38 3.79
CA GLY A 24 -8.51 -5.64 3.69
C GLY A 24 -7.27 -5.60 2.80
N ARG A 25 -7.10 -4.57 1.95
CA ARG A 25 -5.89 -4.44 1.12
C ARG A 25 -4.65 -4.16 1.97
N VAL A 26 -3.52 -4.64 1.48
CA VAL A 26 -2.21 -4.44 2.12
C VAL A 26 -1.49 -3.29 1.42
N VAL A 27 -0.91 -2.40 2.22
CA VAL A 27 -0.08 -1.28 1.78
C VAL A 27 1.28 -1.33 2.47
N VAL A 28 2.30 -0.82 1.81
CA VAL A 28 3.66 -0.70 2.34
C VAL A 28 3.93 0.75 2.70
N VAL A 29 4.30 0.99 3.96
CA VAL A 29 4.59 2.33 4.47
C VAL A 29 5.91 2.82 3.90
N VAL A 30 5.90 4.00 3.28
CA VAL A 30 7.08 4.69 2.74
C VAL A 30 7.63 5.70 3.74
N LYS A 31 6.74 6.48 4.36
CA LYS A 31 7.12 7.55 5.30
C LYS A 31 6.08 7.66 6.40
N VAL A 32 6.56 7.87 7.63
CA VAL A 32 5.71 8.16 8.79
C VAL A 32 5.73 9.66 9.06
N ASN A 33 4.56 10.23 9.33
CA ASN A 33 4.37 11.62 9.72
C ASN A 33 3.89 11.69 11.18
N PRO A 34 4.81 11.82 12.15
CA PRO A 34 4.49 11.74 13.57
C PRO A 34 3.65 12.91 14.08
N GLU A 35 3.77 14.10 13.46
CA GLU A 35 3.02 15.29 13.87
C GLU A 35 1.50 15.13 13.62
N PHE A 36 1.13 14.40 12.56
CA PHE A 36 -0.26 14.27 12.11
C PHE A 36 -0.79 12.84 12.23
N ASN A 37 -0.12 11.96 12.97
CA ASN A 37 -0.51 10.55 13.14
C ASN A 37 -0.90 9.87 11.82
N SER A 38 -0.11 10.10 10.78
CA SER A 38 -0.40 9.61 9.42
C SER A 38 0.84 9.03 8.74
N VAL A 39 0.62 8.25 7.69
CA VAL A 39 1.67 7.62 6.91
C VAL A 39 1.40 7.76 5.42
N TRP A 40 2.46 7.91 4.65
CA TRP A 40 2.44 7.72 3.20
C TRP A 40 2.72 6.26 2.91
N ALA A 41 1.85 5.63 2.12
CA ALA A 41 1.98 4.22 1.75
C ALA A 41 1.59 4.00 0.29
N HIS A 42 2.11 2.93 -0.31
CA HIS A 42 1.70 2.46 -1.63
C HIS A 42 1.08 1.07 -1.54
N ASP A 43 0.30 0.68 -2.57
CA ASP A 43 -0.26 -0.66 -2.67
C ASP A 43 0.84 -1.72 -2.63
N ASP A 44 0.66 -2.78 -1.84
CA ASP A 44 1.55 -3.94 -1.79
C ASP A 44 1.24 -4.91 -2.93
N LYS A 45 1.54 -4.46 -4.15
CA LYS A 45 1.31 -5.21 -5.39
C LYS A 45 2.59 -5.29 -6.21
N PRO A 46 2.78 -6.37 -6.98
CA PRO A 46 3.88 -6.44 -7.93
C PRO A 46 3.69 -5.39 -9.03
N MET A 47 4.81 -4.90 -9.54
CA MET A 47 4.88 -4.08 -10.73
C MET A 47 4.42 -4.89 -11.95
N THR A 48 3.59 -4.28 -12.80
CA THR A 48 3.10 -4.89 -14.03
C THR A 48 3.85 -4.36 -15.26
N TYR A 49 3.82 -5.15 -16.33
CA TYR A 49 4.53 -4.85 -17.57
C TYR A 49 3.63 -5.08 -18.76
N ARG A 50 3.90 -4.36 -19.85
CA ARG A 50 3.28 -4.57 -21.15
C ARG A 50 4.31 -4.57 -22.26
N THR A 51 3.93 -5.12 -23.41
CA THR A 51 4.72 -5.01 -24.64
C THR A 51 4.27 -3.76 -25.40
N ASN A 52 5.21 -2.89 -25.76
CA ASN A 52 4.90 -1.69 -26.56
C ASN A 52 4.83 -2.01 -28.07
N LYS A 53 4.43 -1.02 -28.89
CA LYS A 53 4.35 -1.14 -30.36
C LYS A 53 5.67 -1.53 -31.06
N HIS A 54 6.81 -1.38 -30.38
CA HIS A 54 8.13 -1.73 -30.87
C HIS A 54 8.60 -3.10 -30.34
N GLY A 55 7.70 -3.92 -29.76
CA GLY A 55 8.00 -5.24 -29.24
C GLY A 55 8.82 -5.25 -27.94
N ARG A 56 9.02 -4.11 -27.28
CA ARG A 56 9.80 -4.03 -26.04
C ARG A 56 8.91 -4.18 -24.81
N ARG A 57 9.36 -4.95 -23.82
CA ARG A 57 8.75 -5.00 -22.50
C ARG A 57 9.02 -3.69 -21.78
N VAL A 58 7.96 -2.99 -21.39
CA VAL A 58 8.01 -1.73 -20.66
C VAL A 58 7.18 -1.84 -19.39
N VAL A 59 7.53 -1.02 -18.40
CA VAL A 59 6.72 -0.83 -17.21
C VAL A 59 5.33 -0.36 -17.62
N ASP A 60 4.30 -1.02 -17.12
CA ASP A 60 2.93 -0.57 -17.30
C ASP A 60 2.44 0.16 -16.05
N HIS A 61 2.57 -0.48 -14.90
CA HIS A 61 2.22 0.11 -13.61
C HIS A 61 3.24 -0.30 -12.55
N ASP A 62 3.81 0.69 -11.86
CA ASP A 62 4.58 0.49 -10.64
C ASP A 62 3.79 1.09 -9.47
N PRO A 63 3.20 0.27 -8.58
CA PRO A 63 2.48 0.73 -7.40
C PRO A 63 3.30 1.68 -6.52
N ARG A 64 4.64 1.54 -6.47
CA ARG A 64 5.52 2.37 -5.64
C ARG A 64 5.51 3.85 -6.04
N CYS A 65 5.15 4.14 -7.29
CA CYS A 65 5.05 5.50 -7.81
C CYS A 65 3.75 6.22 -7.38
N VAL A 66 2.77 5.49 -6.83
CA VAL A 66 1.49 6.06 -6.40
C VAL A 66 1.36 5.88 -4.89
N GLN A 67 1.54 6.98 -4.16
CA GLN A 67 1.43 7.00 -2.70
C GLN A 67 0.14 7.67 -2.26
N SER A 68 -0.48 7.09 -1.23
CA SER A 68 -1.67 7.63 -0.58
C SER A 68 -1.39 7.87 0.90
N LEU A 69 -2.07 8.86 1.47
CA LEU A 69 -1.98 9.19 2.89
C LEU A 69 -3.04 8.41 3.67
N TYR A 70 -2.63 7.78 4.77
CA TYR A 70 -3.51 7.07 5.68
C TYR A 70 -3.30 7.56 7.12
N SER A 71 -4.39 7.66 7.89
CA SER A 71 -4.29 7.79 9.35
C SER A 71 -3.82 6.48 9.95
N LEU A 72 -3.07 6.54 11.06
CA LEU A 72 -2.65 5.35 11.80
C LEU A 72 -3.85 4.50 12.28
N GLU A 73 -4.99 5.13 12.56
CA GLU A 73 -6.21 4.44 12.98
C GLU A 73 -6.86 3.61 11.85
N GLN A 74 -6.54 3.94 10.60
CA GLN A 74 -7.04 3.22 9.43
C GLN A 74 -6.24 1.95 9.13
N LEU A 75 -5.12 1.75 9.82
CA LEU A 75 -4.14 0.73 9.50
C LEU A 75 -3.95 -0.26 10.65
N ARG A 76 -3.85 -1.54 10.28
CA ARG A 76 -3.41 -2.61 11.17
C ARG A 76 -2.07 -3.13 10.69
N LEU A 77 -1.05 -3.01 11.53
CA LEU A 77 0.28 -3.54 11.25
C LEU A 77 0.22 -5.07 11.14
N LEU A 78 0.78 -5.61 10.07
CA LEU A 78 0.86 -7.05 9.85
C LEU A 78 2.20 -7.59 10.38
N PRO A 79 2.22 -8.79 11.01
CA PRO A 79 3.45 -9.41 11.46
C PRO A 79 4.34 -9.78 10.26
N TYR A 80 5.65 -9.68 10.44
CA TYR A 80 6.62 -10.16 9.45
C TYR A 80 6.35 -11.63 9.12
N GLY A 81 6.01 -11.92 7.87
CA GLY A 81 5.74 -13.28 7.40
C GLY A 81 4.26 -13.70 7.35
N SER A 82 3.29 -12.81 7.59
CA SER A 82 1.89 -13.10 7.20
C SER A 82 1.78 -13.06 5.67
N LEU A 83 2.14 -14.18 5.06
CA LEU A 83 1.73 -14.57 3.72
C LEU A 83 0.24 -14.90 3.83
N ASP A 84 -0.62 -13.99 3.40
CA ASP A 84 -1.96 -14.40 3.00
C ASP A 84 -1.76 -15.30 1.76
N SER A 85 -2.02 -16.59 1.96
CA SER A 85 -2.02 -17.62 0.93
C SER A 85 -2.83 -17.14 -0.28
N TYR A 86 -2.21 -17.18 -1.45
CA TYR A 86 -2.84 -16.88 -2.75
C TYR A 86 -4.11 -17.69 -3.01
#